data_AF-A0A7K7TQM9-F1
#
_entry.id   AF-A0A7K7TQM9-F1
#
_cell.length_a   1.000
_cell.length_b   1.000
_cell.length_c   1.000
_cell.angle_alpha   90.00
_cell.angle_beta   90.00
_cell.angle_gamma   90.00
#
_symmetry.space_group_name_H-M   'P 1'
#
loop_
_entity.id
_entity.type
_entity.pdbx_description
1 polymer ?
#
loop_
_entity_poly.entity_id
_entity_poly.type
_entity_poly.pdbx_seq_one_letter_code
_entity_poly.pdbx_strand_id
1 'polypeptide(L)'
;RYPQAAQMVTACQAESQDQYLVIPLHTRFSLDGGRSQELGRFYQLTQQDREFYWDKSGTLHLLPYFVLPAKEKERYPHPIDLPPLSLKTHWHLVQVSPMNLRTYQTFPSGKRVTSQERAIRDSFFE
;
A
#
# COMPACT_ATOMS: atom_id res chain seq x y z
N ARG A 1 50.75 -55.15 -23.50
CA ARG A 1 49.96 -55.82 -24.55
C ARG A 1 48.52 -55.35 -24.39
N TYR A 2 48.00 -54.62 -25.37
CA TYR A 2 46.56 -54.36 -25.48
C TYR A 2 45.78 -55.67 -25.64
N PRO A 3 44.50 -55.69 -25.26
CA PRO A 3 43.44 -55.70 -26.28
C PRO A 3 42.32 -54.70 -25.86
N GLN A 4 41.43 -54.17 -26.69
CA GLN A 4 41.11 -54.24 -28.11
C GLN A 4 40.29 -52.98 -28.40
N ALA A 5 40.62 -52.26 -29.46
CA ALA A 5 39.83 -51.12 -29.90
C ALA A 5 38.70 -51.56 -30.85
N ALA A 6 37.58 -50.84 -30.72
CA ALA A 6 36.59 -50.47 -31.73
C ALA A 6 35.53 -51.50 -32.19
N GLN A 7 34.27 -51.20 -31.84
CA GLN A 7 33.26 -50.87 -32.86
C GLN A 7 32.08 -50.04 -32.29
N MET A 8 31.99 -48.81 -32.84
CA MET A 8 30.79 -48.09 -33.31
C MET A 8 29.67 -47.76 -32.31
N VAL A 9 29.56 -46.51 -31.85
CA VAL A 9 28.76 -45.43 -32.48
C VAL A 9 27.41 -45.94 -32.97
N THR A 10 26.38 -45.86 -32.12
CA THR A 10 25.01 -45.37 -32.42
C THR A 10 24.17 -45.49 -31.14
N ALA A 11 24.17 -44.43 -30.34
CA ALA A 11 23.06 -44.10 -29.44
C ALA A 11 23.21 -42.61 -29.12
N CYS A 12 22.92 -41.83 -30.15
CA CYS A 12 22.73 -40.41 -30.06
C CYS A 12 21.75 -40.08 -28.93
N GLN A 13 22.10 -39.08 -28.12
CA GLN A 13 21.17 -38.03 -27.72
C GLN A 13 19.92 -38.48 -26.94
N ALA A 14 20.09 -39.10 -25.77
CA ALA A 14 18.98 -39.29 -24.83
C ALA A 14 19.20 -38.69 -23.43
N GLU A 15 20.37 -38.13 -23.13
CA GLU A 15 20.66 -37.63 -21.77
C GLU A 15 20.54 -36.09 -21.62
N SER A 16 20.09 -35.40 -22.67
CA SER A 16 19.91 -33.94 -22.65
C SER A 16 18.49 -33.49 -22.32
N GLN A 17 17.54 -34.41 -22.10
CA GLN A 17 16.12 -34.08 -21.91
C GLN A 17 15.61 -34.13 -20.47
N ASP A 18 16.41 -34.58 -19.50
CA ASP A 18 16.02 -34.55 -18.08
C ASP A 18 16.34 -33.21 -17.38
N GLN A 19 16.72 -32.17 -18.13
CA GLN A 19 16.89 -30.81 -17.61
C GLN A 19 15.61 -29.98 -17.60
N TYR A 20 14.50 -30.49 -18.13
CA TYR A 20 13.29 -29.70 -18.27
C TYR A 20 12.18 -30.23 -17.35
N LEU A 21 11.85 -29.39 -16.37
CA LEU A 21 10.58 -29.31 -15.65
C LEU A 21 10.46 -30.17 -14.38
N VAL A 22 11.35 -29.94 -13.42
CA VAL A 22 10.88 -29.95 -12.02
C VAL A 22 10.11 -28.65 -11.79
N ILE A 23 8.87 -28.58 -12.29
CA ILE A 23 7.91 -27.58 -11.84
C ILE A 23 7.55 -28.00 -10.41
N PRO A 24 7.90 -27.23 -9.36
CA PRO A 24 7.40 -27.53 -8.03
C PRO A 24 5.89 -27.35 -8.13
N LEU A 25 5.15 -28.46 -8.00
CA LEU A 25 3.70 -28.40 -7.83
C LEU A 25 3.45 -27.62 -6.56
N HIS A 26 3.18 -26.32 -6.71
CA HIS A 26 2.92 -25.43 -5.59
C HIS A 26 1.53 -25.79 -5.06
N THR A 27 1.48 -26.80 -4.19
CA THR A 27 0.30 -27.14 -3.41
C THR A 27 -0.10 -25.89 -2.64
N ARG A 28 -1.38 -25.49 -2.73
CA ARG A 28 -1.93 -24.29 -2.05
C ARG A 28 -1.77 -24.34 -0.52
N PHE A 29 -1.41 -25.51 0.00
CA PHE A 29 -1.04 -25.76 1.39
C PHE A 29 0.36 -26.33 1.40
N SER A 30 1.37 -25.47 1.28
CA SER A 30 2.75 -25.85 1.58
C SER A 30 2.82 -26.18 3.07
N LEU A 31 2.68 -27.46 3.42
CA LEU A 31 2.91 -28.02 4.76
C LEU A 31 4.42 -28.03 5.07
N ASP A 32 5.08 -26.90 4.84
CA ASP A 32 6.49 -26.74 5.16
C ASP A 32 6.59 -26.32 6.62
N GLY A 33 6.42 -27.30 7.51
CA GLY A 33 6.43 -27.08 8.96
C GLY A 33 7.77 -26.53 9.48
N GLY A 34 8.84 -26.68 8.71
CA GLY A 34 10.15 -26.10 8.99
C GLY A 34 10.31 -24.66 8.50
N ARG A 35 9.70 -24.29 7.37
CA ARG A 35 9.88 -22.97 6.75
C ARG A 35 9.44 -21.81 7.61
N SER A 36 8.36 -21.93 8.37
CA SER A 36 7.94 -20.85 9.29
C SER A 36 8.97 -20.63 10.40
N GLN A 37 9.59 -21.71 10.89
CA GLN A 37 10.66 -21.66 11.87
C GLN A 37 11.94 -21.06 11.27
N GLU A 38 12.31 -21.44 10.05
CA GLU A 38 13.44 -20.86 9.32
C GLU A 38 13.26 -19.37 9.06
N LEU A 39 12.06 -18.95 8.61
CA LEU A 39 11.73 -17.54 8.43
C LEU A 39 11.79 -16.78 9.76
N GLY A 40 11.34 -17.39 10.86
CA GLY A 40 11.47 -16.81 12.20
C GLY A 40 12.92 -16.61 12.62
N ARG A 41 13.79 -17.61 12.41
CA ARG A 41 15.22 -17.52 12.70
C ARG A 41 15.92 -16.47 11.83
N PHE A 42 15.63 -16.46 10.53
CA PHE A 42 16.14 -15.47 9.61
C PHE A 42 15.73 -14.05 10.03
N TYR A 43 14.46 -13.86 10.38
CA TYR A 43 13.97 -12.57 10.87
C TYR A 43 14.72 -12.13 12.13
N GLN A 44 14.91 -13.01 13.11
CA GLN A 44 15.68 -12.69 14.31
C GLN A 44 17.12 -12.28 13.99
N LEU A 45 17.82 -13.04 13.15
CA LEU A 45 19.20 -12.75 12.76
C LEU A 45 19.33 -11.39 12.07
N THR A 46 18.42 -11.09 11.15
CA THR A 46 18.42 -9.79 10.44
C THR A 46 18.16 -8.60 11.36
N GLN A 47 17.32 -8.76 12.41
CA GLN A 47 17.15 -7.70 13.41
C GLN A 47 18.42 -7.50 14.25
N GLN A 48 19.11 -8.58 14.65
CA GLN A 48 20.38 -8.49 15.39
C GLN A 48 21.45 -7.78 14.57
N ASP A 49 21.60 -8.11 13.28
CA ASP A 49 22.54 -7.43 12.39
C ASP A 49 22.19 -5.95 12.24
N ARG A 50 20.90 -5.62 12.10
CA ARG A 50 20.45 -4.22 12.00
C ARG A 50 20.78 -3.42 13.26
N GLU A 51 20.61 -4.01 14.44
CA GLU A 51 20.99 -3.40 15.73
C GLU A 51 22.51 -3.29 15.88
N PHE A 52 23.26 -4.27 15.37
CA PHE A 52 24.72 -4.24 15.39
C PHE A 52 25.29 -3.10 14.54
N TYR A 53 24.75 -2.92 13.33
CA TYR A 53 25.12 -1.83 12.43
C TYR A 53 24.41 -0.50 12.74
N TRP A 54 23.54 -0.48 13.73
CA TRP A 54 22.94 0.76 14.20
C TRP A 54 24.05 1.62 14.80
N ASP A 55 24.14 2.87 14.35
CA ASP A 55 25.18 3.78 14.81
C ASP A 55 25.03 4.05 16.31
N LYS A 56 26.03 3.61 17.09
CA LYS A 56 26.12 3.86 18.55
C LYS A 56 26.83 5.17 18.87
N SER A 57 27.38 5.83 17.85
CA SER A 57 28.24 7.01 17.98
C SER A 57 27.44 8.31 18.10
N GLY A 58 26.13 8.27 17.80
CA GLY A 58 25.22 9.41 17.87
C GLY A 58 25.45 10.48 16.80
N THR A 59 26.34 10.21 15.82
CA THR A 59 26.78 11.15 14.80
C THR A 59 26.07 10.96 13.47
N LEU A 60 25.49 9.79 13.19
CA LEU A 60 24.73 9.55 11.97
C LEU A 60 23.28 10.01 12.11
N HIS A 61 22.93 11.08 11.39
CA HIS A 61 21.56 11.51 11.21
C HIS A 61 20.79 10.49 10.36
N LEU A 62 19.66 10.00 10.87
CA LEU A 62 18.76 9.14 10.11
C LEU A 62 18.31 9.89 8.84
N LEU A 63 18.62 9.33 7.67
CA LEU A 63 18.17 9.88 6.41
C LEU A 63 16.65 9.60 6.26
N PRO A 64 15.80 10.64 6.09
CA PRO A 64 14.34 10.49 6.12
C PRO A 64 13.77 9.73 4.92
N TYR A 65 14.59 9.42 3.91
CA TYR A 65 14.15 8.79 2.66
C TYR A 65 13.69 7.33 2.81
N PHE A 66 14.05 6.66 3.92
CA PHE A 66 13.66 5.27 4.18
C PHE A 66 12.63 5.13 5.31
N VAL A 67 12.02 6.24 5.73
CA VAL A 67 10.92 6.21 6.69
C VAL A 67 9.67 5.77 5.96
N LEU A 68 9.12 4.60 6.31
CA LEU A 68 7.85 4.17 5.76
C LEU A 68 6.78 5.21 6.15
N PRO A 69 5.91 5.61 5.20
CA PRO A 69 4.77 6.45 5.54
C PRO A 69 3.96 5.83 6.67
N ALA A 70 3.45 6.69 7.57
CA ALA A 70 2.51 6.27 8.60
C ALA A 70 1.38 5.46 7.98
N LYS A 71 0.86 4.47 8.72
CA LYS A 71 -0.18 3.59 8.19
C LYS A 71 -1.41 4.43 7.85
N GLU A 72 -2.13 4.04 6.80
CA GLU A 72 -3.33 4.78 6.34
C GLU A 72 -4.32 5.04 7.49
N LYS A 73 -4.52 4.05 8.38
CA LYS A 73 -5.38 4.17 9.57
C LYS A 73 -4.92 5.23 10.58
N GLU A 74 -3.62 5.49 10.67
CA GLU A 74 -3.07 6.54 11.53
C GLU A 74 -3.26 7.92 10.91
N ARG A 75 -3.16 8.00 9.58
CA ARG A 75 -3.29 9.26 8.85
C ARG A 75 -4.74 9.66 8.60
N TYR A 76 -5.59 8.67 8.36
CA TYR A 76 -7.01 8.81 8.04
C TYR A 76 -7.79 7.76 8.87
N PRO A 77 -8.10 8.07 10.13
CA PRO A 77 -8.89 7.17 10.96
C PRO A 77 -10.26 6.91 10.32
N HIS A 78 -10.80 5.71 10.54
CA HIS A 78 -12.09 5.34 9.99
C HIS A 78 -13.18 6.28 10.56
N PRO A 79 -14.18 6.71 9.78
CA PRO A 79 -15.17 7.69 10.22
C PRO A 79 -15.95 7.28 11.48
N ILE A 80 -16.02 5.98 11.77
CA ILE A 80 -16.68 5.39 12.94
C ILE A 80 -15.80 5.51 14.20
N ASP A 81 -14.47 5.55 14.03
CA ASP A 81 -13.51 5.63 15.13
C ASP A 81 -13.20 7.09 15.52
N LEU A 82 -13.86 8.06 14.88
CA LEU A 82 -13.71 9.47 15.18
C LEU A 82 -14.42 9.83 16.49
N PRO A 83 -13.80 10.66 17.35
CA PRO A 83 -14.50 11.20 18.51
C PRO A 83 -15.73 12.02 18.08
N PRO A 84 -16.77 12.11 18.92
CA PRO A 84 -17.96 12.89 18.61
C PRO A 84 -17.57 14.34 18.28
N LEU A 85 -18.10 14.83 17.16
CA LEU A 85 -17.82 16.18 16.67
C LEU A 85 -18.35 17.23 17.64
N SER A 86 -17.62 18.35 17.78
CA SER A 86 -18.13 19.49 18.54
C SER A 86 -19.43 20.02 17.92
N LEU A 87 -20.34 20.57 18.74
CA LEU A 87 -21.58 21.19 18.26
C LEU A 87 -21.33 22.26 17.20
N LYS A 88 -20.27 23.04 17.35
CA LYS A 88 -19.85 24.06 16.37
C LYS A 88 -19.45 23.42 15.04
N THR A 89 -18.60 22.39 15.10
CA THR A 89 -18.14 21.67 13.90
C THR A 89 -19.31 21.01 13.19
N HIS A 90 -20.20 20.36 13.93
CA HIS A 90 -21.41 19.76 13.39
C HIS A 90 -22.30 20.80 12.72
N TRP A 91 -22.54 21.96 13.36
CA TRP A 91 -23.33 23.04 12.78
C TRP A 91 -22.75 23.54 11.46
N HIS A 92 -21.43 23.74 11.39
CA HIS A 92 -20.76 24.14 10.15
C HIS A 92 -20.90 23.08 9.06
N LEU A 93 -20.67 21.79 9.37
CA LEU A 93 -20.82 20.69 8.42
C LEU A 93 -22.23 20.57 7.86
N VAL A 94 -23.25 20.77 8.71
CA VAL A 94 -24.65 20.78 8.28
C VAL A 94 -24.89 21.91 7.28
N GLN A 95 -24.36 23.12 7.49
CA GLN A 95 -24.56 24.26 6.58
C GLN A 95 -23.87 24.09 5.23
N VAL A 96 -22.68 23.47 5.20
CA VAL A 96 -21.93 23.23 3.96
C VAL A 96 -22.31 21.94 3.25
N SER A 97 -23.17 21.11 3.87
CA SER A 97 -23.65 19.88 3.27
C SER A 97 -24.40 20.19 1.97
N PRO A 98 -24.14 19.45 0.87
CA PRO A 98 -24.84 19.62 -0.40
C PRO A 98 -26.37 19.60 -0.27
N MET A 99 -26.88 18.84 0.71
CA MET A 99 -28.32 18.71 0.99
C MET A 99 -28.94 19.98 1.61
N ASN A 100 -28.13 20.81 2.28
CA ASN A 100 -28.56 22.02 2.96
C ASN A 100 -28.12 23.31 2.26
N LEU A 101 -27.48 23.20 1.08
CA LEU A 101 -27.13 24.35 0.28
C LEU A 101 -28.41 25.13 -0.05
N ARG A 102 -28.47 26.39 0.40
CA ARG A 102 -29.60 27.25 0.10
C ARG A 102 -29.67 27.47 -1.41
N THR A 103 -30.78 27.05 -2.01
CA THR A 103 -31.08 27.26 -3.44
C THR A 103 -31.50 28.70 -3.75
N TYR A 104 -31.60 29.55 -2.73
CA TYR A 104 -32.02 30.94 -2.85
C TYR A 104 -31.24 31.87 -1.90
N GLN A 105 -30.98 33.10 -2.36
CA GLN A 105 -30.52 34.22 -1.53
C GLN A 105 -31.74 35.04 -1.10
N THR A 106 -31.83 35.41 0.18
CA THR A 106 -32.91 36.30 0.68
C THR A 106 -32.31 37.69 0.95
N PHE A 107 -32.86 38.71 0.31
CA PHE A 107 -32.45 40.10 0.52
C PHE A 107 -33.04 40.68 1.81
N PRO A 108 -32.46 41.76 2.37
CA PRO A 108 -33.06 42.48 3.50
C PRO A 108 -34.50 42.96 3.25
N SER A 109 -34.85 43.15 1.97
CA SER A 109 -36.22 43.45 1.52
C SER A 109 -37.19 42.26 1.60
N GLY A 110 -36.73 41.08 2.03
CA GLY A 110 -37.51 39.84 2.07
C GLY A 110 -37.63 39.11 0.73
N LYS A 111 -37.17 39.72 -0.38
CA LYS A 111 -37.19 39.08 -1.71
C LYS A 111 -36.23 37.90 -1.75
N ARG A 112 -36.70 36.76 -2.23
CA ARG A 112 -35.89 35.56 -2.49
C ARG A 112 -35.51 35.53 -3.96
N VAL A 113 -34.24 35.27 -4.23
CA VAL A 113 -33.68 35.17 -5.57
C VAL A 113 -33.03 33.82 -5.74
N THR A 114 -33.29 33.19 -6.88
CA THR A 114 -32.80 31.84 -7.19
C THR A 114 -31.30 31.82 -7.46
N SER A 115 -30.68 30.65 -7.40
CA SER A 115 -29.28 30.47 -7.77
C SER A 115 -28.97 30.92 -9.20
N GLN A 116 -29.90 30.72 -10.15
CA GLN A 116 -29.74 31.12 -11.54
C GLN A 116 -29.72 32.64 -11.72
N GLU A 117 -30.69 33.35 -11.15
CA GLU A 117 -30.73 34.82 -11.18
C GLU A 117 -29.51 35.43 -10.49
N ARG A 118 -29.04 34.81 -9.40
CA ARG A 118 -27.79 35.20 -8.74
C ARG A 118 -26.59 35.05 -9.67
N ALA A 119 -26.44 33.89 -10.33
CA ALA A 119 -25.33 33.65 -11.25
C ALA A 119 -25.33 34.66 -12.41
N ILE A 120 -26.51 34.97 -12.95
CA ILE A 120 -26.69 36.01 -13.97
C ILE A 120 -26.24 37.37 -13.43
N ARG A 121 -26.69 37.78 -12.24
CA ARG A 121 -26.25 39.03 -11.62
C ARG A 121 -24.73 39.06 -11.43
N ASP A 122 -24.18 38.03 -10.82
CA ASP A 122 -22.76 37.97 -10.47
C ASP A 122 -21.88 38.03 -11.74
N SER A 123 -22.36 37.50 -12.88
CA SER A 123 -21.68 37.63 -14.19
C SER A 123 -21.58 39.07 -14.74
N PHE A 124 -22.40 40.00 -14.25
CA PHE A 124 -22.32 41.42 -14.64
C PHE A 124 -21.30 42.20 -13.80
N PHE A 125 -20.83 41.65 -12.67
CA PHE A 125 -19.94 42.34 -11.72
C PHE A 125 -18.54 41.71 -11.63
N GLU A 126 -18.25 40.71 -12.45
CA GLU A 126 -16.90 40.12 -12.70
C GLU A 126 -16.25 40.79 -13.92
#